data_AF-A0A0F9P0V8-F1
#
_entry.id   AF-A0A0F9P0V8-F1
#
_cell.length_a   1.000
_cell.length_b   1.000
_cell.length_c   1.000
_cell.angle_alpha   90.00
_cell.angle_beta   90.00
_cell.angle_gamma   90.00
#
_symmetry.space_group_name_H-M   'P 1'
#
loop_
_entity.id
_entity.type
_entity.pdbx_description
1 polymer ?
#
loop_
_entity_poly.entity_id
_entity_poly.type
_entity_poly.pdbx_seq_one_letter_code
_entity_poly.pdbx_strand_id
1 'polypeptide(L)'
;MKEEKNQLQETFISKLKNARTGDLAILKRASGLILAESRLAMGVFYKFLPPQLQNPWNEEIYFLIATLFGFNSYPFSGSFGKSMRLVHQKTKSDSIPNRMMSLLNSSFGLVDNRYPGGGETTFRIRQCVRLASSHDVGVNWLELLNDLLYWTHEDGFIQKKWSRDFFSEYKQEVSNDLKKK
;
A
#
# COMPACT_ATOMS: atom_id res chain seq x y z
N MET A 1 -19.37 11.16 -10.13
CA MET A 1 -19.13 9.98 -9.26
C MET A 1 -17.68 9.50 -9.25
N LYS A 2 -17.08 9.02 -10.37
CA LYS A 2 -15.67 8.55 -10.36
C LYS A 2 -14.66 9.69 -10.13
N GLU A 3 -14.85 10.81 -10.81
CA GLU A 3 -14.01 12.01 -10.68
C GLU A 3 -14.02 12.56 -9.24
N GLU A 4 -15.22 12.67 -8.67
CA GLU A 4 -15.44 13.13 -7.29
C GLU A 4 -14.80 12.21 -6.25
N LYS A 5 -14.91 10.88 -6.43
CA LYS A 5 -14.26 9.91 -5.53
C LYS A 5 -12.73 10.03 -5.58
N ASN A 6 -12.15 10.21 -6.78
CA ASN A 6 -10.73 10.45 -6.94
C ASN A 6 -10.29 11.74 -6.23
N GLN A 7 -11.05 12.82 -6.37
CA GLN A 7 -10.77 14.09 -5.71
C GLN A 7 -10.80 13.99 -4.17
N LEU A 8 -11.72 13.20 -3.62
CA LEU A 8 -11.78 12.95 -2.18
C LEU A 8 -10.58 12.14 -1.68
N GLN A 9 -10.13 11.14 -2.44
CA GLN A 9 -8.92 10.35 -2.13
C GLN A 9 -7.65 11.21 -2.21
N GLU A 10 -7.54 12.07 -3.23
CA GLU A 10 -6.47 13.06 -3.34
C GLU A 10 -6.45 14.01 -2.14
N THR A 11 -7.63 14.47 -1.71
CA THR A 11 -7.79 15.31 -0.52
C THR A 11 -7.28 14.59 0.72
N PHE A 12 -7.61 13.30 0.89
CA PHE A 12 -7.11 12.49 2.00
C PHE A 12 -5.59 12.37 2.00
N ILE A 13 -4.97 12.03 0.86
CA ILE A 13 -3.51 11.92 0.74
C ILE A 13 -2.83 13.29 0.96
N SER A 14 -3.41 14.37 0.42
CA SER A 14 -2.90 15.73 0.62
C SER A 14 -2.93 16.14 2.10
N LYS A 15 -4.00 15.80 2.82
CA LYS A 15 -4.08 16.01 4.27
C LYS A 15 -3.01 15.24 5.04
N LEU A 16 -2.73 13.99 4.69
CA LEU A 16 -1.64 13.20 5.30
C LEU A 16 -0.25 13.79 4.98
N LYS A 17 -0.04 14.29 3.75
CA LYS A 17 1.22 14.93 3.35
C LYS A 17 1.53 16.19 4.18
N ASN A 18 0.49 16.93 4.55
CA ASN A 18 0.58 18.14 5.37
C ASN A 18 0.40 17.86 6.88
N ALA A 19 0.35 16.60 7.30
CA ALA A 19 0.17 16.24 8.69
C ALA A 19 1.40 16.56 9.53
N ARG A 20 1.18 16.90 10.80
CA ARG A 20 2.26 17.11 11.77
C ARG A 20 2.97 15.78 12.05
N THR A 21 4.27 15.84 12.31
CA THR A 21 5.09 14.65 12.62
C THR A 21 4.54 13.85 13.81
N GLY A 22 3.96 14.52 14.82
CA GLY A 22 3.34 13.86 15.97
C GLY A 22 2.10 13.03 15.59
N ASP A 23 1.24 13.55 14.70
CA ASP A 23 0.06 12.84 14.23
C ASP A 23 0.47 11.61 13.38
N LEU A 24 1.46 11.76 12.49
CA LEU A 24 2.03 10.65 11.73
C LEU A 24 2.71 9.60 12.62
N ALA A 25 3.37 10.01 13.72
CA ALA A 25 3.98 9.10 14.67
C ALA A 25 2.92 8.25 15.40
N ILE A 26 1.79 8.84 15.77
CA ILE A 26 0.65 8.12 16.37
C ILE A 26 0.11 7.08 15.38
N LEU A 27 -0.16 7.48 14.14
CA LEU A 27 -0.63 6.58 13.08
C LEU A 27 0.37 5.44 12.82
N LYS A 28 1.66 5.75 12.73
CA LYS A 28 2.71 4.75 12.49
C LYS A 28 2.77 3.67 13.56
N ARG A 29 2.52 4.04 14.83
CA ARG A 29 2.50 3.08 15.96
C ARG A 29 1.31 2.11 15.89
N ALA A 30 0.21 2.52 15.28
CA ALA A 30 -0.95 1.67 15.06
C ALA A 30 -0.82 0.75 13.83
N SER A 31 0.30 0.79 13.12
CA SER A 31 0.51 -0.03 11.93
C SER A 31 0.49 -1.52 12.26
N GLY A 32 -0.48 -2.23 11.68
CA GLY A 32 -0.74 -3.65 11.93
C GLY A 32 -1.96 -3.92 12.82
N LEU A 33 -2.59 -2.88 13.36
CA LEU A 33 -3.87 -2.95 14.06
C LEU A 33 -5.01 -2.58 13.11
N ILE A 34 -6.22 -3.05 13.41
CA ILE A 34 -7.45 -2.53 12.79
C ILE A 34 -7.92 -1.26 13.51
N LEU A 35 -8.86 -0.53 12.92
CA LEU A 35 -9.30 0.77 13.45
C LEU A 35 -9.86 0.67 14.88
N ALA A 36 -10.68 -0.35 15.12
CA ALA A 36 -11.32 -0.60 16.43
C ALA A 36 -10.32 -0.89 17.56
N GLU A 37 -9.15 -1.45 17.23
CA GLU A 37 -8.10 -1.78 18.21
C GLU A 37 -7.27 -0.56 18.62
N SER A 38 -7.34 0.54 17.87
CA SER A 38 -6.43 1.67 18.03
C SER A 38 -7.15 2.99 18.35
N ARG A 39 -7.69 3.11 19.57
CA ARG A 39 -8.46 4.28 20.03
C ARG A 39 -7.75 5.63 19.84
N LEU A 40 -6.44 5.71 20.14
CA LEU A 40 -5.69 6.95 19.96
C LEU A 40 -5.50 7.30 18.48
N ALA A 41 -5.16 6.32 17.64
CA ALA A 41 -4.96 6.57 16.22
C ALA A 41 -6.29 6.80 15.48
N MET A 42 -7.40 6.22 15.95
CA MET A 42 -8.74 6.44 15.41
C MET A 42 -9.12 7.92 15.44
N GLY A 43 -8.92 8.59 16.59
CA GLY A 43 -9.18 10.03 16.70
C GLY A 43 -8.27 10.89 15.82
N VAL A 44 -7.03 10.46 15.59
CA VAL A 44 -6.11 11.13 14.65
C VAL A 44 -6.52 10.87 13.20
N PHE A 45 -6.90 9.65 12.86
CA PHE A 45 -7.31 9.22 11.53
C PHE A 45 -8.52 9.99 11.02
N TYR A 46 -9.58 10.13 11.82
CA TYR A 46 -10.78 10.87 11.41
C TYR A 46 -10.57 12.38 11.21
N LYS A 47 -9.45 12.96 11.69
CA LYS A 47 -9.07 14.35 11.31
C LYS A 47 -8.70 14.45 9.83
N PHE A 48 -8.13 13.38 9.27
CA PHE A 48 -7.63 13.34 7.91
C PHE A 48 -8.66 12.80 6.92
N LEU A 49 -9.50 11.84 7.34
CA LEU A 49 -10.52 11.24 6.48
C LEU A 49 -11.64 12.26 6.17
N PRO A 50 -11.87 12.62 4.89
CA PRO A 50 -13.02 13.45 4.50
C PRO A 50 -14.35 12.81 4.95
N PRO A 51 -15.32 13.59 5.46
CA PRO A 51 -16.61 13.05 5.92
C PRO A 51 -17.34 12.20 4.87
N GLN A 52 -17.21 12.55 3.59
CA GLN A 52 -17.82 11.83 2.46
C GLN A 52 -17.21 10.45 2.23
N LEU A 53 -16.02 10.19 2.78
CA LEU A 53 -15.33 8.90 2.72
C LEU A 53 -15.52 8.06 4.00
N GLN A 54 -16.22 8.59 5.00
CA GLN A 54 -16.57 7.86 6.22
C GLN A 54 -17.64 6.82 5.91
N ASN A 55 -17.17 5.64 5.52
CA ASN A 55 -17.99 4.49 5.17
C ASN A 55 -17.27 3.21 5.63
N PRO A 56 -17.91 2.36 6.47
CA PRO A 56 -17.28 1.17 7.05
C PRO A 56 -16.61 0.23 6.03
N TRP A 57 -17.13 0.16 4.80
CA TRP A 57 -16.60 -0.71 3.74
C TRP A 57 -15.13 -0.44 3.37
N ASN A 58 -14.67 0.80 3.51
CA ASN A 58 -13.35 1.20 3.05
C ASN A 58 -12.46 1.79 4.15
N GLU A 59 -13.03 2.10 5.32
CA GLU A 59 -12.32 2.79 6.40
C GLU A 59 -11.04 2.07 6.84
N GLU A 60 -11.06 0.75 6.91
CA GLU A 60 -9.88 -0.06 7.24
C GLU A 60 -8.76 0.09 6.21
N ILE A 61 -9.10 0.26 4.91
CA ILE A 61 -8.11 0.49 3.85
C ILE A 61 -7.53 1.90 3.93
N TYR A 62 -8.37 2.91 4.18
CA TYR A 62 -7.89 4.28 4.43
C TYR A 62 -7.02 4.34 5.68
N PHE A 63 -7.42 3.64 6.75
CA PHE A 63 -6.66 3.57 7.99
C PHE A 63 -5.31 2.89 7.76
N LEU A 64 -5.28 1.77 7.03
CA LEU A 64 -4.05 1.11 6.61
C LEU A 64 -3.12 2.09 5.89
N ILE A 65 -3.60 2.82 4.88
CA ILE A 65 -2.79 3.85 4.19
C ILE A 65 -2.27 4.91 5.16
N ALA A 66 -3.10 5.43 6.06
CA ALA A 66 -2.69 6.41 7.05
C ALA A 66 -1.56 5.89 7.98
N THR A 67 -1.64 4.64 8.43
CA THR A 67 -0.60 4.04 9.28
C THR A 67 0.69 3.74 8.51
N LEU A 68 0.60 3.48 7.20
CA LEU A 68 1.75 3.21 6.34
C LEU A 68 2.47 4.48 5.90
N PHE A 69 1.74 5.59 5.74
CA PHE A 69 2.24 6.85 5.18
C PHE A 69 3.53 7.33 5.85
N GLY A 70 3.58 7.25 7.19
CA GLY A 70 4.74 7.67 7.99
C GLY A 70 6.00 6.79 7.86
N PHE A 71 5.97 5.70 7.10
CA PHE A 71 7.16 4.88 6.83
C PHE A 71 7.91 5.30 5.56
N ASN A 72 7.27 5.97 4.59
CA ASN A 72 7.90 6.25 3.30
C ASN A 72 7.48 7.62 2.76
N SER A 73 8.42 8.55 2.71
CA SER A 73 8.24 9.91 2.18
C SER A 73 8.89 10.11 0.82
N TYR A 74 9.50 9.08 0.23
CA TYR A 74 10.19 9.21 -1.05
C TYR A 74 9.17 9.37 -2.18
N PRO A 75 9.40 10.28 -3.13
CA PRO A 75 8.51 10.47 -4.27
C PRO A 75 8.62 9.27 -5.23
N PHE A 76 7.50 8.92 -5.86
CA PHE A 76 7.47 7.90 -6.90
C PHE A 76 6.25 8.08 -7.79
N SER A 77 6.35 7.60 -9.04
CA SER A 77 5.25 7.55 -10.00
C SER A 77 5.09 6.13 -10.52
N GLY A 78 3.85 5.66 -10.57
CA GLY A 78 3.47 4.32 -10.99
C GLY A 78 3.12 3.38 -9.84
N SER A 79 2.76 2.16 -10.20
CA SER A 79 2.19 1.17 -9.28
C SER A 79 3.19 0.70 -8.23
N PHE A 80 2.65 0.13 -7.16
CA PHE A 80 3.47 -0.51 -6.12
C PHE A 80 4.32 -1.67 -6.67
N GLY A 81 3.85 -2.35 -7.73
CA GLY A 81 4.64 -3.34 -8.45
C GLY A 81 5.93 -2.75 -9.03
N LYS A 82 5.87 -1.54 -9.60
CA LYS A 82 7.07 -0.83 -10.09
C LYS A 82 7.99 -0.39 -8.95
N SER A 83 7.44 0.10 -7.82
CA SER A 83 8.24 0.39 -6.62
C SER A 83 9.03 -0.85 -6.20
N MET A 84 8.38 -2.00 -6.04
CA MET A 84 9.06 -3.22 -5.62
C MET A 84 10.07 -3.73 -6.65
N ARG A 85 9.83 -3.51 -7.94
CA ARG A 85 10.82 -3.81 -8.99
C ARG A 85 12.08 -2.98 -8.84
N LEU A 86 11.95 -1.68 -8.57
CA LEU A 86 13.11 -0.83 -8.28
C LEU A 86 13.88 -1.29 -7.05
N VAL A 87 13.19 -1.75 -6.00
CA VAL A 87 13.85 -2.35 -4.83
C VAL A 87 14.64 -3.60 -5.25
N HIS A 88 14.06 -4.46 -6.09
CA HIS A 88 14.77 -5.62 -6.62
C HIS A 88 15.99 -5.22 -7.43
N GLN A 89 15.89 -4.26 -8.35
CA GLN A 89 17.02 -3.79 -9.16
C GLN A 89 18.14 -3.18 -8.31
N LYS A 90 17.81 -2.40 -7.26
CA LYS A 90 18.80 -1.82 -6.35
C LYS A 90 19.54 -2.87 -5.50
N THR A 91 18.84 -3.91 -5.07
CA THR A 91 19.39 -4.91 -4.13
C THR A 91 19.92 -6.17 -4.81
N LYS A 92 19.44 -6.45 -6.04
CA LYS A 92 19.61 -7.71 -6.77
C LYS A 92 19.25 -8.94 -5.92
N SER A 93 18.30 -8.79 -4.99
CA SER A 93 17.92 -9.87 -4.07
C SER A 93 16.86 -10.77 -4.67
N ASP A 94 17.19 -12.05 -4.82
CA ASP A 94 16.27 -13.11 -5.29
C ASP A 94 15.11 -13.38 -4.31
N SER A 95 15.17 -12.85 -3.08
CA SER A 95 14.07 -12.97 -2.12
C SER A 95 12.89 -12.05 -2.44
N ILE A 96 13.10 -10.97 -3.21
CA ILE A 96 12.07 -9.97 -3.48
C ILE A 96 10.97 -10.51 -4.40
N PRO A 97 11.25 -11.23 -5.50
CA PRO A 97 10.23 -11.92 -6.29
C PRO A 97 9.29 -12.79 -5.45
N ASN A 98 9.82 -13.56 -4.50
CA ASN A 98 9.01 -14.42 -3.61
C ASN A 98 8.14 -13.61 -2.64
N ARG A 99 8.66 -12.50 -2.10
CA ARG A 99 7.87 -11.56 -1.28
C ARG A 99 6.74 -10.95 -2.10
N MET A 100 7.01 -10.55 -3.34
CA MET A 100 6.02 -10.00 -4.26
C MET A 100 4.92 -11.03 -4.57
N MET A 101 5.29 -12.27 -4.92
CA MET A 101 4.32 -13.35 -5.15
C MET A 101 3.44 -13.61 -3.92
N SER A 102 4.04 -13.62 -2.72
CA SER A 102 3.30 -13.85 -1.49
C SER A 102 2.34 -12.70 -1.17
N LEU A 103 2.70 -11.45 -1.49
CA LEU A 103 1.78 -10.31 -1.39
C LEU A 103 0.65 -10.41 -2.41
N LEU A 104 0.93 -10.79 -3.66
CA LEU A 104 -0.09 -10.94 -4.70
C LEU A 104 -1.14 -12.02 -4.36
N ASN A 105 -0.72 -13.06 -3.64
CA ASN A 105 -1.60 -14.15 -3.21
C ASN A 105 -2.30 -13.91 -1.87
N SER A 106 -2.05 -12.78 -1.19
CA SER A 106 -2.65 -12.52 0.11
C SER A 106 -4.05 -11.90 0.00
N SER A 107 -4.87 -12.18 1.00
CA SER A 107 -6.19 -11.62 1.18
C SER A 107 -6.26 -10.71 2.42
N PHE A 108 -7.20 -9.77 2.38
CA PHE A 108 -7.64 -9.09 3.59
C PHE A 108 -8.44 -10.05 4.47
N GLY A 109 -8.37 -9.83 5.78
CA GLY A 109 -9.32 -10.42 6.70
C GLY A 109 -10.68 -9.73 6.61
N LEU A 110 -11.61 -10.16 7.47
CA LEU A 110 -12.88 -9.49 7.65
C LEU A 110 -12.93 -8.86 9.04
N VAL A 111 -13.13 -7.56 9.09
CA VAL A 111 -13.51 -6.83 10.30
C VAL A 111 -15.02 -6.92 10.44
N ASP A 112 -15.47 -7.28 11.64
CA ASP A 112 -16.89 -7.53 11.99
C ASP A 112 -17.60 -8.52 11.03
N ASN A 113 -16.84 -9.48 10.46
CA ASN A 113 -17.30 -10.43 9.45
C ASN A 113 -17.91 -9.79 8.20
N ARG A 114 -17.60 -8.52 7.89
CA ARG A 114 -18.23 -7.77 6.81
C ARG A 114 -17.26 -6.99 5.92
N TYR A 115 -16.27 -6.34 6.52
CA TYR A 115 -15.48 -5.33 5.83
C TYR A 115 -14.03 -5.79 5.64
N PRO A 116 -13.41 -5.56 4.48
CA PRO A 116 -12.02 -5.93 4.25
C PRO A 116 -11.11 -5.10 5.16
N GLY A 117 -10.34 -5.77 6.00
CA GLY A 117 -9.40 -5.14 6.92
C GLY A 117 -8.47 -6.14 7.59
N GLY A 118 -7.33 -5.68 8.09
CA GLY A 118 -6.33 -6.54 8.72
C GLY A 118 -5.85 -7.67 7.80
N GLY A 119 -5.59 -8.85 8.37
CA GLY A 119 -5.20 -10.06 7.62
C GLY A 119 -3.81 -10.02 6.98
N GLU A 120 -3.55 -10.97 6.10
CA GLU A 120 -2.23 -11.16 5.49
C GLU A 120 -1.81 -9.99 4.62
N THR A 121 -2.73 -9.44 3.82
CA THR A 121 -2.42 -8.30 2.94
C THR A 121 -1.88 -7.12 3.73
N THR A 122 -2.49 -6.79 4.87
CA THR A 122 -2.04 -5.70 5.76
C THR A 122 -0.62 -5.93 6.28
N PHE A 123 -0.31 -7.15 6.70
CA PHE A 123 1.03 -7.49 7.17
C PHE A 123 2.07 -7.41 6.05
N ARG A 124 1.77 -8.00 4.88
CA ARG A 124 2.71 -8.09 3.75
C ARG A 124 2.95 -6.73 3.09
N ILE A 125 1.91 -5.91 2.92
CA ILE A 125 2.08 -4.57 2.34
C ILE A 125 2.94 -3.70 3.25
N ARG A 126 2.77 -3.80 4.57
CA ARG A 126 3.62 -3.10 5.54
C ARG A 126 5.08 -3.52 5.41
N GLN A 127 5.35 -4.81 5.31
CA GLN A 127 6.70 -5.34 5.11
C GLN A 127 7.32 -4.76 3.83
N CYS A 128 6.57 -4.74 2.72
CA CYS A 128 7.05 -4.22 1.45
C CYS A 128 7.25 -2.70 1.46
N VAL A 129 6.35 -1.92 2.06
CA VAL A 129 6.51 -0.45 2.20
C VAL A 129 7.76 -0.11 3.01
N ARG A 130 8.00 -0.82 4.11
CA ARG A 130 9.21 -0.63 4.92
C ARG A 130 10.48 -1.01 4.16
N LEU A 131 10.43 -2.09 3.38
CA LEU A 131 11.53 -2.52 2.52
C LEU A 131 11.83 -1.50 1.42
N ALA A 132 10.80 -0.91 0.81
CA ALA A 132 10.97 0.16 -0.17
C ALA A 132 11.62 1.41 0.47
N SER A 133 11.14 1.79 1.66
CA SER A 133 11.70 2.91 2.42
C SER A 133 13.17 2.69 2.78
N SER A 134 13.57 1.49 3.21
CA SER A 134 14.96 1.18 3.58
C SER A 134 15.94 1.19 2.40
N HIS A 135 15.44 1.32 1.17
CA HIS A 135 16.24 1.40 -0.05
C HIS A 135 15.94 2.68 -0.85
N ASP A 136 15.39 3.71 -0.21
CA ASP A 136 15.07 5.00 -0.81
C ASP A 136 14.22 4.86 -2.09
N VAL A 137 13.26 3.94 -2.07
CA VAL A 137 12.29 3.76 -3.15
C VAL A 137 10.93 4.26 -2.67
N GLY A 138 10.38 5.22 -3.39
CA GLY A 138 9.09 5.83 -3.06
C GLY A 138 7.88 4.97 -3.39
N VAL A 139 6.74 5.43 -2.88
CA VAL A 139 5.43 4.83 -3.09
C VAL A 139 4.47 5.91 -3.61
N ASN A 140 3.77 5.61 -4.70
CA ASN A 140 2.66 6.45 -5.13
C ASN A 140 1.44 6.15 -4.25
N TRP A 141 1.26 6.94 -3.17
CA TRP A 141 0.25 6.69 -2.15
C TRP A 141 -1.19 6.73 -2.65
N LEU A 142 -1.49 7.63 -3.60
CA LEU A 142 -2.83 7.71 -4.20
C LEU A 142 -3.14 6.47 -5.03
N GLU A 143 -2.18 6.04 -5.84
CA GLU A 143 -2.33 4.82 -6.65
C GLU A 143 -2.39 3.58 -5.77
N LEU A 144 -1.57 3.49 -4.71
CA LEU A 144 -1.62 2.39 -3.76
C LEU A 144 -2.97 2.33 -3.05
N LEU A 145 -3.51 3.46 -2.58
CA LEU A 145 -4.85 3.52 -1.97
C LEU A 145 -5.91 2.99 -2.95
N ASN A 146 -5.89 3.47 -4.19
CA ASN A 146 -6.83 3.02 -5.21
C ASN A 146 -6.70 1.54 -5.50
N ASP A 147 -5.49 1.04 -5.66
CA ASP A 147 -5.23 -0.37 -5.91
C ASP A 147 -5.73 -1.24 -4.74
N LEU A 148 -5.51 -0.82 -3.48
CA LEU A 148 -5.99 -1.58 -2.30
C LEU A 148 -7.52 -1.57 -2.15
N LEU A 149 -8.19 -0.48 -2.52
CA LEU A 149 -9.67 -0.42 -2.51
C LEU A 149 -10.31 -1.41 -3.49
N TYR A 150 -9.57 -1.85 -4.51
CA TYR A 150 -10.02 -2.85 -5.48
C TYR A 150 -9.29 -4.19 -5.33
N TRP A 151 -8.55 -4.40 -4.24
CA TRP A 151 -7.76 -5.62 -4.03
C TRP A 151 -8.61 -6.89 -4.01
N THR A 152 -9.80 -6.82 -3.42
CA THR A 152 -10.71 -7.98 -3.26
C THR A 152 -11.67 -8.17 -4.44
N HIS A 153 -11.45 -7.46 -5.56
CA HIS A 153 -12.30 -7.62 -6.74
C HIS A 153 -12.10 -9.00 -7.38
N GLU A 154 -13.20 -9.65 -7.80
CA GLU A 154 -13.21 -11.02 -8.32
C GLU A 154 -12.27 -11.23 -9.52
N ASP A 155 -12.20 -10.27 -10.43
CA ASP A 155 -11.31 -10.33 -11.59
C ASP A 155 -9.80 -10.31 -11.27
N GLY A 156 -9.42 -9.96 -10.04
CA GLY A 156 -8.03 -9.88 -9.60
C GLY A 156 -7.17 -8.95 -10.44
N PHE A 157 -7.76 -7.87 -10.97
CA PHE A 157 -7.09 -7.02 -11.96
C PHE A 157 -5.93 -6.21 -11.36
N ILE A 158 -5.99 -5.90 -10.07
CA ILE A 158 -4.91 -5.21 -9.36
C ILE A 158 -3.68 -6.13 -9.21
N GLN A 159 -3.90 -7.38 -8.84
CA GLN A 159 -2.84 -8.39 -8.74
C GLN A 159 -2.20 -8.62 -10.13
N LYS A 160 -3.01 -8.70 -11.19
CA LYS A 160 -2.52 -8.79 -12.57
C LYS A 160 -1.71 -7.56 -12.97
N LYS A 161 -2.16 -6.34 -12.64
CA LYS A 161 -1.45 -5.09 -12.90
C LYS A 161 -0.08 -5.09 -12.21
N TRP A 162 -0.05 -5.32 -10.89
CA TRP A 162 1.18 -5.34 -10.12
C TRP A 162 2.15 -6.45 -10.55
N SER A 163 1.62 -7.62 -10.92
CA SER A 163 2.40 -8.72 -11.47
C SER A 163 3.06 -8.34 -12.80
N ARG A 164 2.33 -7.73 -13.73
CA ARG A 164 2.89 -7.23 -15.00
C ARG A 164 3.96 -6.18 -14.74
N ASP A 165 3.68 -5.21 -13.89
CA ASP A 165 4.61 -4.12 -13.60
C ASP A 165 5.91 -4.62 -12.95
N PHE A 166 5.83 -5.62 -12.07
CA PHE A 166 7.00 -6.21 -11.43
C PHE A 166 7.76 -7.19 -12.34
N PHE A 167 7.07 -8.16 -12.96
CA PHE A 167 7.72 -9.31 -13.62
C PHE A 167 8.01 -9.15 -15.11
N SER A 168 7.40 -8.17 -15.80
CA SER A 168 7.60 -7.98 -17.25
C SER A 168 9.07 -7.72 -17.61
N GLU A 169 9.77 -6.91 -16.83
CA GLU A 169 11.19 -6.60 -17.03
C GLU A 169 12.12 -7.55 -16.26
N TYR A 170 11.65 -8.17 -15.16
CA TYR A 170 12.42 -9.20 -14.44
C TYR A 170 12.84 -10.36 -15.35
N LYS A 171 11.92 -10.85 -16.20
CA LYS A 171 12.23 -11.92 -17.16
C LYS A 171 13.31 -11.52 -18.17
N GLN A 172 13.37 -10.24 -18.54
CA GLN A 172 14.38 -9.72 -19.45
C GLN A 172 15.75 -9.64 -18.77
N GLU A 173 15.81 -9.20 -17.51
CA GLU A 173 17.04 -9.15 -16.70
C GLU A 173 17.64 -10.54 -16.51
N VAL A 174 16.84 -11.52 -16.06
CA VAL A 174 17.30 -12.91 -15.89
C VAL A 174 17.78 -13.50 -17.22
N SER A 175 17.08 -13.25 -18.32
CA SER A 175 17.50 -13.73 -19.64
C SER A 175 18.82 -13.10 -20.11
N ASN A 176 19.05 -11.82 -19.81
CA ASN A 176 20.28 -11.13 -20.16
C ASN A 176 21.47 -11.59 -19.31
N ASP A 177 21.26 -11.89 -18.03
CA ASP A 177 22.32 -12.41 -17.15
C ASP A 177 22.74 -13.83 -17.52
N LEU A 178 21.79 -14.67 -17.99
CA LEU A 178 22.09 -16.00 -18.52
C LEU A 178 22.88 -15.95 -19.84
N LYS A 179 22.74 -14.90 -20.65
CA LYS A 179 23.49 -14.72 -21.90
C LYS A 179 24.91 -14.15 -21.70
N LYS A 180 25.22 -13.65 -20.50
CA LYS A 180 26.54 -13.07 -20.16
C LYS A 180 27.46 -14.05 -19.41
N LYS A 181 26.97 -15.25 -19.09
CA LYS A 181 27.75 -16.36 -18.55
C LYS A 181 28.08 -17.36 -19.65
#